data_AF-A0AA42W529-F1
#
_entry.id   AF-A0AA42W529-F1
#
_cell.length_a   1.000
_cell.length_b   1.000
_cell.length_c   1.000
_cell.angle_alpha   90.00
_cell.angle_beta   90.00
_cell.angle_gamma   90.00
#
_symmetry.space_group_name_H-M   'P 1'
#
loop_
_entity.id
_entity.type
_entity.pdbx_description
1 polymer ?
#
loop_
_entity_poly.entity_id
_entity_poly.type
_entity_poly.pdbx_seq_one_letter_code
_entity_poly.pdbx_strand_id
1 'polypeptide(L)' 'MSANPSQPTAARRMTLMSNAPRFALGQMVATPGALALLDQTGFSALALISRHVHGDWGDCCAEDKA' A
#
# COMPACT_ATOMS: atom_id res chain seq x y z
N MET A 1 -23.42 40.52 -28.46
CA MET A 1 -22.75 40.25 -27.17
C MET A 1 -23.56 39.21 -26.40
N SER A 2 -23.11 37.96 -26.30
CA SER A 2 -23.59 37.04 -25.25
C SER A 2 -22.40 36.23 -24.75
N ALA A 3 -22.11 36.41 -23.46
CA ALA A 3 -21.01 35.78 -22.77
C ALA A 3 -21.24 34.26 -22.64
N ASN A 4 -20.21 33.48 -22.97
CA ASN A 4 -20.13 32.06 -22.67
C ASN A 4 -19.67 31.91 -21.21
N PRO A 5 -20.47 31.33 -20.30
CA PRO A 5 -20.04 31.13 -18.92
C PRO A 5 -18.99 30.02 -18.90
N SER A 6 -17.73 30.43 -18.68
CA SER A 6 -16.58 29.56 -18.45
C SER A 6 -16.91 28.55 -17.35
N GLN A 7 -17.03 27.28 -17.74
CA GLN A 7 -17.08 26.17 -16.79
C GLN A 7 -15.85 26.25 -15.88
N PRO A 8 -15.99 26.04 -14.56
CA PRO A 8 -14.83 25.87 -13.71
C PRO A 8 -14.09 24.61 -14.17
N THR A 9 -12.85 24.77 -14.63
CA THR A 9 -11.90 23.68 -14.83
C THR A 9 -11.80 22.91 -13.53
N ALA A 10 -12.56 21.83 -13.42
CA ALA A 10 -12.42 20.85 -12.36
C ALA A 10 -10.97 20.36 -12.44
N ALA A 11 -10.12 20.88 -11.55
CA ALA A 11 -8.73 20.48 -11.48
C ALA A 11 -8.70 18.96 -11.33
N ARG A 12 -8.30 18.28 -12.40
CA ARG A 12 -8.15 16.83 -12.44
C ARG A 12 -7.25 16.47 -11.26
N ARG A 13 -7.81 15.81 -10.25
CA ARG A 13 -7.07 15.32 -9.09
C ARG A 13 -5.98 14.41 -9.63
N MET A 14 -4.76 14.91 -9.70
CA MET A 14 -3.62 14.13 -10.12
C MET A 14 -3.22 13.29 -8.90
N THR A 15 -3.76 12.08 -8.82
CA THR A 15 -3.35 11.12 -7.81
C THR A 15 -1.90 10.77 -8.09
N LEU A 16 -0.97 11.34 -7.32
CA LEU A 16 0.43 10.95 -7.34
C LEU A 16 0.51 9.53 -6.79
N MET A 17 0.69 8.53 -7.66
CA MET A 17 1.02 7.17 -7.24
C MET A 17 2.48 7.15 -6.75
N SER A 18 2.68 7.46 -5.47
CA SER A 18 3.98 7.40 -4.81
C SER A 18 4.24 5.98 -4.32
N ASN A 19 5.38 5.39 -4.70
CA ASN A 19 5.85 4.13 -4.14
C ASN A 19 6.59 4.34 -2.80
N ALA A 20 6.12 5.32 -2.02
CA ALA A 20 6.66 5.64 -0.71
C ALA A 20 5.95 4.79 0.36
N PRO A 21 6.65 4.38 1.43
CA PRO A 21 6.00 3.67 2.53
C PRO A 21 4.91 4.55 3.15
N ARG A 22 3.74 3.96 3.44
CA ARG A 22 2.58 4.68 4.00
C ARG A 22 2.80 5.10 5.45
N PHE A 23 3.73 4.48 6.15
CA PHE A 23 4.11 4.77 7.52
C PHE A 23 5.54 4.30 7.80
N ALA A 24 6.16 4.84 8.85
CA ALA A 24 7.48 4.40 9.29
C ALA A 24 7.39 3.04 10.01
N LEU A 25 8.32 2.14 9.70
CA LEU A 25 8.44 0.86 10.41
C LEU A 25 9.21 1.05 11.72
N GLY A 26 8.79 0.31 12.76
CA GLY A 26 9.57 0.14 13.99
C GLY A 26 10.57 -1.01 13.89
N GLN A 27 11.04 -1.46 15.06
CA GLN A 27 11.86 -2.67 15.16
C GLN A 27 11.06 -3.90 14.73
N MET A 28 11.55 -4.61 13.72
CA MET A 28 10.95 -5.87 13.27
C MET A 28 11.49 -7.03 14.11
N VAL A 29 10.59 -7.85 14.63
CA VAL A 29 10.91 -9.05 15.40
C VAL A 29 10.07 -10.22 14.91
N ALA A 30 10.59 -11.44 15.03
CA ALA A 30 9.89 -12.65 14.65
C ALA A 30 10.09 -13.73 15.72
N THR A 31 9.06 -14.53 15.96
CA THR A 31 9.18 -15.71 16.83
C THR A 31 10.00 -16.79 16.12
N PRO A 32 10.64 -17.73 16.84
CA PRO A 32 11.37 -18.83 16.21
C PRO A 32 10.49 -19.67 15.27
N GLY A 33 9.21 -19.86 15.59
CA GLY A 33 8.25 -20.56 14.73
C GLY A 33 7.98 -19.82 13.42
N ALA A 34 7.87 -18.49 13.46
CA ALA A 34 7.71 -17.69 12.24
C ALA A 34 8.95 -17.79 11.34
N LEU A 35 10.15 -17.71 11.92
CA LEU A 35 11.40 -17.87 11.16
C LEU A 35 11.51 -19.26 10.53
N ALA A 36 11.18 -20.32 11.28
CA ALA A 36 11.18 -21.68 10.77
C ALA A 36 10.18 -21.89 9.62
N LEU A 37 9.01 -21.23 9.68
CA LEU A 37 8.01 -21.32 8.62
C LEU A 37 8.45 -20.56 7.36
N LEU A 38 9.05 -19.38 7.52
CA LEU A 38 9.59 -18.60 6.40
C LEU A 38 10.68 -19.38 5.66
N ASP A 39 11.57 -20.05 6.40
CA ASP A 39 12.60 -20.92 5.83
C ASP A 39 11.99 -22.12 5.08
N GLN A 40 11.06 -22.84 5.70
CA GLN A 40 10.37 -23.98 5.07
C GLN A 40 9.61 -23.63 3.80
N THR A 41 9.04 -22.44 3.73
CA THR A 41 8.23 -21.98 2.59
C THR A 41 9.04 -21.23 1.54
N GLY A 42 10.27 -20.82 1.86
CA GLY A 42 11.09 -19.96 1.02
C GLY A 42 10.59 -18.52 0.91
N PHE A 43 9.64 -18.10 1.76
CA PHE A 43 9.15 -16.73 1.76
C PHE A 43 10.14 -15.77 2.42
N SER A 44 10.30 -14.60 1.82
CA SER A 44 11.07 -13.50 2.42
C SER A 44 10.18 -12.63 3.30
N ALA A 45 10.50 -12.57 4.60
CA ALA A 45 9.80 -11.70 5.55
C ALA A 45 9.83 -10.23 5.11
N LEU A 46 10.98 -9.75 4.65
CA LEU A 46 11.16 -8.36 4.21
C LEU A 46 10.33 -8.03 2.98
N ALA A 47 10.17 -8.98 2.05
CA ALA A 47 9.31 -8.77 0.89
C ALA A 47 7.84 -8.63 1.32
N LEU A 48 7.36 -9.45 2.25
CA LEU A 48 5.99 -9.38 2.77
C LEU A 48 5.75 -8.06 3.53
N ILE A 49 6.67 -7.65 4.38
CA ILE A 49 6.58 -6.39 5.14
C ILE A 49 6.63 -5.18 4.21
N SER A 50 7.48 -5.23 3.18
CA SER A 50 7.56 -4.18 2.15
C SER A 50 6.21 -4.02 1.44
N ARG A 51 5.56 -5.12 1.04
CA ARG A 51 4.23 -5.05 0.42
C ARG A 51 3.21 -4.44 1.38
N HIS A 52 3.22 -4.86 2.65
CA HIS A 52 2.33 -4.34 3.68
C HIS A 52 2.43 -2.82 3.87
N VAL A 53 3.64 -2.28 4.02
CA VAL A 53 3.84 -0.84 4.26
C VAL A 53 3.52 0.01 3.03
N HIS A 54 3.58 -0.55 1.82
CA HIS A 54 3.17 0.12 0.59
C HIS A 54 1.68 -0.06 0.27
N GLY A 55 0.94 -0.79 1.10
CA GLY A 55 -0.50 -1.03 0.90
C GLY A 55 -0.82 -2.09 -0.14
N ASP A 56 0.13 -2.92 -0.52
CA ASP A 56 -0.10 -4.13 -1.30
C ASP A 56 -0.37 -5.29 -0.33
N TRP A 57 -1.63 -5.49 0.01
CA TRP A 57 -2.05 -6.58 0.91
C TRP A 57 -2.44 -7.85 0.16
N GLY A 58 -2.39 -7.83 -1.18
CA GLY A 58 -2.82 -8.93 -2.03
C GLY A 58 -4.34 -9.07 -2.07
N ASP A 59 -4.82 -10.29 -1.87
CA ASP A 59 -6.24 -10.61 -1.88
C ASP A 59 -6.81 -10.55 -0.47
N CYS A 60 -7.59 -9.50 -0.20
CA CYS A 60 -8.32 -9.31 1.05
C CYS A 60 -9.81 -9.56 0.80
N CYS A 61 -10.51 -10.12 1.79
CA CYS A 61 -11.98 -10.20 1.75
C CYS A 61 -12.60 -8.79 1.73
N ALA A 62 -13.90 -8.69 1.43
CA ALA A 62 -14.56 -7.40 1.31
C ALA A 62 -14.50 -6.59 2.62
N GLU A 63 -14.51 -7.29 3.75
CA GLU A 63 -14.46 -6.74 5.10
C GLU A 63 -13.07 -6.18 5.46
N ASP A 64 -12.01 -6.74 4.89
CA ASP A 64 -10.61 -6.34 5.14
C ASP A 64 -10.07 -5.32 4.12
N LYS A 65 -10.87 -4.96 3.10
CA LYS A 65 -10.52 -3.90 2.14
C LYS A 65 -10.68 -2.52 2.82
N ALA A 66 -9.57 -1.80 2.94
CA ALA A 66 -9.50 -0.44 3.49
C ALA A 66 -10.14 0.63 2.60
#